data_AF-A0A0F2TB17-F1
#
_entry.id   AF-A0A0F2TB17-F1
#
_cell.length_a   1.000
_cell.length_b   1.000
_cell.length_c   1.000
_cell.angle_alpha   90.00
_cell.angle_beta   90.00
_cell.angle_gamma   90.00
#
_symmetry.space_group_name_H-M   'P 1'
#
loop_
_entity.id
_entity.type
_entity.pdbx_description
1 polymer ?
#
loop_
_entity_poly.entity_id
_entity_poly.type
_entity_poly.pdbx_seq_one_letter_code
_entity_poly.pdbx_strand_id
1 'polypeptide(L)'
;MSDDALQAALRAAADPDYECDFCGRSPAAELDVLTEAFFNGIRTEYADAGDEYAYWEGELAAVRSWSGEDLVDEYSDVFRSDELHMAVRNAAFGDDVWVETDFIALRHDEALREGWERLCKQVMYKTRYVFWLGARQEDEHYLGAGEIPAAEILDALGGMIPKVGVLRELPAGSKLWRARTHEDREVSWGASDLGTAPPERAKQSNRMSPAGIPLFYGADSPDTAIRETSGHSDNGKPFVTFAEFETSHPCMVVDFTLLDPVPSIFDVEKQGVRRSLMFLHDFVKRLSADHDGREHLEYVPTQVVTEYLLRVFGQDQPVVGLVFRSAAKGAGDDSICTVLDVPHLRCVEQEPGWCDAGLSLGLVPGSMQTAERPASGLA
;
A
#
# COMPACT_ATOMS: atom_id res chain seq x y z
N MET A 1 16.03 24.53 -2.62
CA MET A 1 15.00 23.58 -2.15
C MET A 1 14.92 22.37 -3.06
N SER A 2 14.94 21.16 -2.52
CA SER A 2 14.63 19.90 -3.22
C SER A 2 13.15 19.54 -3.09
N ASP A 3 12.49 19.97 -2.01
CA ASP A 3 11.04 19.79 -1.80
C ASP A 3 10.17 20.59 -2.77
N ASP A 4 9.10 19.99 -3.29
CA ASP A 4 8.24 20.58 -4.30
C ASP A 4 7.22 21.58 -3.73
N ALA A 5 6.71 21.36 -2.51
CA ALA A 5 5.76 22.27 -1.87
C ALA A 5 6.45 23.58 -1.46
N LEU A 6 7.65 23.49 -0.89
CA LEU A 6 8.48 24.66 -0.58
C LEU A 6 8.90 25.41 -1.86
N GLN A 7 9.22 24.69 -2.94
CA GLN A 7 9.47 25.31 -4.25
C GLN A 7 8.23 26.04 -4.79
N ALA A 8 7.04 25.46 -4.64
CA ALA A 8 5.79 26.07 -5.09
C ALA A 8 5.51 27.38 -4.33
N ALA A 9 5.69 27.37 -3.00
CA ALA A 9 5.55 28.57 -2.17
C ALA A 9 6.52 29.69 -2.61
N LEU A 10 7.80 29.35 -2.81
CA LEU A 10 8.81 30.30 -3.30
C LEU A 10 8.49 30.84 -4.70
N ARG A 11 8.03 30.00 -5.63
CA ARG A 11 7.64 30.43 -6.99
C ARG A 11 6.44 31.36 -6.96
N ALA A 12 5.47 31.11 -6.09
CA ALA A 12 4.27 31.94 -5.96
C ALA A 12 4.59 33.36 -5.46
N ALA A 13 5.65 33.50 -4.65
CA ALA A 13 6.12 34.77 -4.11
C ALA A 13 7.35 35.35 -4.83
N ALA A 14 7.76 34.76 -5.96
CA ALA A 14 8.99 35.17 -6.63
C ALA A 14 8.82 36.50 -7.36
N ASP A 15 9.74 37.43 -7.10
CA ASP A 15 9.83 38.74 -7.75
C ASP A 15 11.00 38.77 -8.76
N PRO A 16 10.78 39.18 -10.02
CA PRO A 16 11.84 39.38 -11.01
C PRO A 16 12.92 40.39 -10.61
N ASP A 17 12.59 41.35 -9.75
CA ASP A 17 13.52 42.39 -9.29
C ASP A 17 14.43 41.90 -8.16
N TYR A 18 14.17 40.71 -7.59
CA TYR A 18 14.99 40.09 -6.57
C TYR A 18 16.00 39.10 -7.17
N GLU A 19 17.22 39.11 -6.62
CA GLU A 19 18.27 38.12 -6.90
C GLU A 19 18.53 37.31 -5.63
N CYS A 20 18.63 35.99 -5.77
CA CYS A 20 18.83 35.10 -4.62
C CYS A 20 20.25 35.21 -4.07
N ASP A 21 20.40 35.66 -2.82
CA ASP A 21 21.70 35.79 -2.13
C ASP A 21 22.49 34.47 -2.05
N PHE A 22 21.80 33.32 -2.12
CA PHE A 22 22.42 32.00 -2.02
C PHE A 22 22.87 31.42 -3.37
N CYS A 23 22.27 31.82 -4.49
CA CYS A 23 22.57 31.21 -5.79
C CYS A 23 22.70 32.17 -6.99
N GLY A 24 22.51 33.47 -6.79
CA GLY A 24 22.66 34.51 -7.81
C GLY A 24 21.67 34.43 -8.97
N ARG A 25 20.47 33.87 -8.74
CA ARG A 25 19.43 33.71 -9.77
C ARG A 25 18.20 34.57 -9.45
N SER A 26 17.54 35.01 -10.52
CA SER A 26 16.24 35.68 -10.52
C SER A 26 15.23 34.92 -11.41
N PRO A 27 13.93 34.99 -11.13
CA PRO A 27 13.29 35.68 -10.01
C PRO A 27 13.58 34.98 -8.66
N ALA A 28 13.55 35.75 -7.56
CA ALA A 28 13.80 35.25 -6.21
C ALA A 28 12.69 35.70 -5.23
N ALA A 29 12.61 35.07 -4.06
CA ALA A 29 11.64 35.41 -3.02
C ALA A 29 12.37 35.68 -1.70
N GLU A 30 11.71 36.41 -0.78
CA GLU A 30 12.25 36.69 0.54
C GLU A 30 12.42 35.41 1.38
N LEU A 31 13.43 35.38 2.24
CA LEU A 31 13.70 34.24 3.12
C LEU A 31 12.51 33.94 4.04
N ASP A 32 11.79 34.97 4.47
CA ASP A 32 10.63 34.85 5.35
C ASP A 32 9.52 33.98 4.72
N VAL A 33 9.35 34.03 3.39
CA VAL A 33 8.40 33.15 2.68
C VAL A 33 8.81 31.68 2.83
N LEU A 34 10.11 31.38 2.75
CA LEU A 34 10.61 30.02 2.96
C LEU A 34 10.39 29.58 4.40
N THR A 35 10.79 30.41 5.36
CA THR A 35 10.69 30.11 6.79
C THR A 35 9.23 29.90 7.19
N GLU A 36 8.32 30.75 6.72
CA GLU A 36 6.88 30.60 6.96
C GLU A 36 6.35 29.31 6.35
N ALA A 37 6.65 29.01 5.08
CA ALA A 37 6.20 27.78 4.43
C ALA A 37 6.76 26.53 5.13
N PHE A 38 8.03 26.56 5.55
CA PHE A 38 8.67 25.48 6.29
C PHE A 38 7.95 25.22 7.61
N PHE A 39 7.78 26.26 8.45
CA PHE A 39 7.13 26.09 9.75
C PHE A 39 5.63 25.84 9.65
N ASN A 40 4.94 26.30 8.60
CA ASN A 40 3.55 25.90 8.35
C ASN A 40 3.44 24.40 8.05
N GLY A 41 4.41 23.83 7.35
CA GLY A 41 4.53 22.38 7.19
C GLY A 41 4.80 21.66 8.51
N ILE A 42 5.82 22.10 9.25
CA ILE A 42 6.14 21.55 10.58
C ILE A 42 4.92 21.56 11.50
N ARG A 43 4.12 22.64 11.49
CA ARG A 43 2.90 22.79 12.28
C ARG A 43 1.79 21.79 11.97
N THR A 44 1.91 21.01 10.90
CA THR A 44 0.95 19.93 10.58
C THR A 44 1.17 18.68 11.43
N GLU A 45 2.35 18.50 12.01
CA GLU A 45 2.71 17.32 12.82
C GLU A 45 3.34 17.67 14.18
N TYR A 46 3.81 18.90 14.36
CA TYR A 46 4.42 19.41 15.58
C TYR A 46 3.75 20.71 16.02
N ALA A 47 3.76 20.99 17.31
CA ALA A 47 3.24 22.23 17.86
C ALA A 47 4.11 22.71 19.02
N ASP A 48 3.92 23.96 19.42
CA ASP A 48 4.54 24.48 20.63
C ASP A 48 4.05 23.69 21.85
N ALA A 49 4.96 23.34 22.74
CA ALA A 49 4.68 22.59 23.96
C ALA A 49 3.67 23.30 24.88
N GLY A 50 3.66 24.64 24.87
CA GLY A 50 2.67 25.45 25.57
C GLY A 50 1.28 25.32 24.97
N ASP A 51 1.18 25.38 23.64
CA ASP A 51 -0.09 25.27 22.92
C ASP A 51 -0.73 23.87 23.05
N GLU A 52 0.10 22.82 23.15
CA GLU A 52 -0.34 21.45 23.40
C GLU A 52 -0.58 21.14 24.90
N TYR A 53 -0.37 22.11 25.80
CA TYR A 53 -0.44 21.90 27.26
C TYR A 53 0.51 20.81 27.76
N ALA A 54 1.68 20.67 27.15
CA ALA A 54 2.72 19.70 27.53
C ALA A 54 3.45 20.07 28.83
N TYR A 55 3.20 21.24 29.42
CA TYR A 55 3.78 21.63 30.70
C TYR A 55 2.86 21.30 31.88
N TRP A 56 3.40 20.58 32.86
CA TRP A 56 2.73 20.26 34.11
C TRP A 56 3.57 20.76 35.29
N GLU A 57 2.98 21.59 36.14
CA GLU A 57 3.68 22.25 37.27
C GLU A 57 4.96 23.03 36.86
N GLY A 58 5.02 23.50 35.61
CA GLY A 58 6.15 24.25 35.06
C GLY A 58 7.28 23.37 34.51
N GLU A 59 7.13 22.05 34.55
CA GLU A 59 8.04 21.10 33.93
C GLU A 59 7.41 20.51 32.66
N LEU A 60 8.22 20.29 31.63
CA LEU A 60 7.77 19.60 30.43
C LEU A 60 7.42 18.15 30.79
N ALA A 61 6.30 17.65 30.28
CA ALA A 61 5.90 16.26 30.40
C ALA A 61 7.01 15.33 29.87
N ALA A 62 6.99 14.06 30.29
CA ALA A 62 7.95 13.05 29.85
C ALA A 62 7.68 12.61 28.40
N VAL A 63 7.83 13.55 27.46
CA VAL A 63 7.54 13.43 26.04
C VAL A 63 8.80 13.75 25.24
N ARG A 64 8.83 13.33 23.98
CA ARG A 64 9.87 13.77 23.07
C ARG A 64 9.65 15.24 22.74
N SER A 65 10.74 15.99 22.70
CA SER A 65 10.71 17.40 22.41
C SER A 65 11.91 17.81 21.56
N TRP A 66 11.72 18.90 20.82
CA TRP A 66 12.71 19.44 19.89
C TRP A 66 12.84 20.95 20.12
N SER A 67 14.03 21.49 19.91
CA SER A 67 14.15 22.92 19.61
C SER A 67 13.73 23.19 18.16
N GLY A 68 13.45 24.46 17.82
CA GLY A 68 13.23 24.84 16.42
C GLY A 68 14.41 24.48 15.51
N GLU A 69 15.64 24.57 16.03
CA GLU A 69 16.85 24.17 15.31
C GLU A 69 16.90 22.66 15.04
N ASP A 70 16.53 21.83 16.02
CA ASP A 70 16.50 20.37 15.85
C ASP A 70 15.52 19.96 14.74
N LEU A 71 14.35 20.62 14.67
CA LEU A 71 13.38 20.37 13.60
C LEU A 71 13.91 20.80 12.23
N VAL A 72 14.60 21.93 12.13
CA VAL A 72 15.25 22.33 10.86
C VAL A 72 16.32 21.32 10.44
N ASP A 73 17.08 20.79 11.41
CA ASP A 73 18.13 19.80 11.15
C ASP A 73 17.55 18.43 10.74
N GLU A 74 16.41 18.02 11.31
CA GLU A 74 15.68 16.79 10.96
C GLU A 74 15.24 16.76 9.49
N TYR A 75 14.88 17.92 8.94
CA TYR A 75 14.48 18.08 7.53
C TYR A 75 15.55 18.76 6.68
N SER A 76 16.83 18.61 7.04
CA SER A 76 17.94 19.29 6.34
C SER A 76 18.10 18.90 4.87
N ASP A 77 17.59 17.73 4.46
CA ASP A 77 17.63 17.20 3.09
C ASP A 77 16.81 18.03 2.08
N VAL A 78 15.90 18.89 2.57
CA VAL A 78 15.14 19.80 1.71
C VAL A 78 15.95 20.99 1.20
N PHE A 79 17.06 21.32 1.86
CA PHE A 79 17.94 22.43 1.48
C PHE A 79 18.99 21.97 0.46
N ARG A 80 19.37 22.89 -0.45
CA ARG A 80 20.37 22.59 -1.50
C ARG A 80 21.76 23.16 -1.21
N SER A 81 21.89 23.93 -0.14
CA SER A 81 23.17 24.48 0.32
C SER A 81 23.15 24.64 1.83
N ASP A 82 24.32 24.46 2.43
CA ASP A 82 24.52 24.57 3.88
C ASP A 82 24.25 25.99 4.36
N GLU A 83 24.55 27.01 3.55
CA GLU A 83 24.29 28.41 3.89
C GLU A 83 22.79 28.71 4.02
N LEU A 84 21.95 28.11 3.17
CA LEU A 84 20.50 28.28 3.24
C LEU A 84 19.91 27.52 4.43
N HIS A 85 20.39 26.30 4.67
CA HIS A 85 20.03 25.52 5.85
C HIS A 85 20.37 26.28 7.12
N MET A 86 21.59 26.82 7.24
CA MET A 86 22.00 27.65 8.37
C MET A 86 21.16 28.92 8.52
N ALA A 87 20.76 29.57 7.42
CA ALA A 87 19.92 30.76 7.48
C ALA A 87 18.53 30.46 8.08
N VAL A 88 17.89 29.37 7.65
CA VAL A 88 16.59 28.94 8.20
C VAL A 88 16.75 28.45 9.64
N ARG A 89 17.82 27.70 9.93
CA ARG A 89 18.15 27.25 11.30
C ARG A 89 18.35 28.42 12.27
N ASN A 90 19.02 29.48 11.83
CA ASN A 90 19.17 30.71 12.63
C ASN A 90 17.83 31.44 12.82
N ALA A 91 16.94 31.42 11.83
CA ALA A 91 15.59 31.98 11.95
C ALA A 91 14.70 31.16 12.91
N ALA A 92 15.00 29.87 13.07
CA ALA A 92 14.36 28.96 14.01
C ALA A 92 14.90 29.05 15.45
N PHE A 93 15.97 29.83 15.67
CA PHE A 93 16.61 29.96 16.98
C PHE A 93 15.67 30.68 17.95
N GLY A 94 15.35 30.02 19.06
CA GLY A 94 14.45 30.55 20.07
C GLY A 94 14.35 29.62 21.29
N ASP A 95 13.61 30.08 22.30
CA ASP A 95 13.33 29.31 23.52
C ASP A 95 12.10 28.39 23.36
N ASP A 96 11.47 28.39 22.18
CA ASP A 96 10.29 27.57 21.88
C ASP A 96 10.66 26.08 21.92
N VAL A 97 9.87 25.31 22.66
CA VAL A 97 10.00 23.86 22.74
C VAL A 97 8.87 23.25 21.95
N TRP A 98 9.22 22.43 20.97
CA TRP A 98 8.26 21.76 20.10
C TRP A 98 8.02 20.34 20.58
N VAL A 99 6.77 19.90 20.48
CA VAL A 99 6.32 18.52 20.69
C VAL A 99 5.48 18.09 19.50
N GLU A 100 5.20 16.80 19.39
CA GLU A 100 4.24 16.32 18.39
C GLU A 100 2.83 16.82 18.72
N THR A 101 2.03 17.15 17.71
CA THR A 101 0.62 17.50 17.89
C THR A 101 -0.14 16.34 18.52
N ASP A 102 -1.04 16.61 19.47
CA ASP A 102 -1.79 15.57 20.20
C ASP A 102 -0.86 14.52 20.84
N PHE A 103 0.26 14.96 21.43
CA PHE A 103 1.29 14.07 22.01
C PHE A 103 0.77 13.08 23.06
N ILE A 104 -0.43 13.33 23.60
CA ILE A 104 -1.11 12.43 24.56
C ILE A 104 -1.61 11.17 23.84
N ALA A 105 -2.01 11.32 22.57
CA ALA A 105 -2.41 10.21 21.71
C ALA A 105 -1.23 9.68 20.91
N LEU A 106 -1.26 8.39 20.59
CA LEU A 106 -0.30 7.81 19.66
C LEU A 106 -0.51 8.38 18.26
N ARG A 107 0.58 8.78 17.59
CA ARG A 107 0.51 9.32 16.21
C ARG A 107 -0.23 8.37 15.29
N HIS A 108 -1.04 8.91 14.38
CA HIS A 108 -1.96 8.09 13.58
C HIS A 108 -1.28 6.97 12.77
N ASP A 109 -0.11 7.23 12.16
CA ASP A 109 0.66 6.20 11.44
C ASP A 109 1.26 5.13 12.36
N GLU A 110 1.69 5.51 13.56
CA GLU A 110 2.16 4.58 14.58
C GLU A 110 1.00 3.74 15.13
N ALA A 111 -0.13 4.36 15.44
CA ALA A 111 -1.33 3.68 15.88
C ALA A 111 -1.83 2.65 14.87
N LEU A 112 -1.80 2.99 13.57
CA LEU A 112 -2.11 2.06 12.49
C LEU A 112 -1.08 0.92 12.40
N ARG A 113 0.22 1.23 12.52
CA ARG A 113 1.30 0.22 12.48
C ARG A 113 1.20 -0.75 13.64
N GLU A 114 1.02 -0.26 14.85
CA GLU A 114 0.88 -1.11 16.02
C GLU A 114 -0.47 -1.87 16.01
N GLY A 115 -1.56 -1.21 15.60
CA GLY A 115 -2.86 -1.86 15.40
C GLY A 115 -2.78 -3.02 14.39
N TRP A 116 -2.00 -2.85 13.32
CA TRP A 116 -1.66 -3.94 12.41
C TRP A 116 -0.89 -5.07 13.09
N GLU A 117 0.14 -4.77 13.90
CA GLU A 117 0.86 -5.80 14.65
C GLU A 117 -0.04 -6.55 15.64
N ARG A 118 -0.99 -5.84 16.27
CA ARG A 118 -2.03 -6.43 17.12
C ARG A 118 -2.92 -7.37 16.30
N LEU A 119 -3.40 -6.94 15.12
CA LEU A 119 -4.13 -7.81 14.19
C LEU A 119 -3.33 -9.05 13.81
N CYS A 120 -2.07 -8.90 13.40
CA CYS A 120 -1.22 -10.04 13.05
C CYS A 120 -1.14 -11.03 14.21
N LYS A 121 -0.78 -10.57 15.41
CA LYS A 121 -0.71 -11.41 16.61
C LYS A 121 -2.04 -12.09 16.89
N GLN A 122 -3.14 -11.36 16.72
CA GLN A 122 -4.49 -11.83 16.95
C GLN A 122 -4.86 -12.99 16.03
N VAL A 123 -4.71 -12.84 14.72
CA VAL A 123 -5.18 -13.83 13.74
C VAL A 123 -4.21 -14.99 13.55
N MET A 124 -2.92 -14.78 13.85
CA MET A 124 -1.89 -15.81 13.79
C MET A 124 -1.89 -16.70 15.04
N TYR A 125 -2.02 -16.11 16.24
CA TYR A 125 -1.74 -16.84 17.49
C TYR A 125 -2.92 -16.91 18.47
N LYS A 126 -4.02 -16.19 18.23
CA LYS A 126 -5.20 -16.15 19.12
C LYS A 126 -6.47 -16.56 18.35
N THR A 127 -7.34 -15.61 17.97
CA THR A 127 -8.63 -15.88 17.31
C THR A 127 -8.63 -15.29 15.91
N ARG A 128 -8.94 -16.13 14.91
CA ARG A 128 -8.88 -15.75 13.49
C ARG A 128 -10.21 -15.31 12.87
N TYR A 129 -11.31 -16.00 13.17
CA TYR A 129 -12.54 -15.87 12.40
C TYR A 129 -13.58 -14.91 13.00
N VAL A 130 -13.52 -14.68 14.31
CA VAL A 130 -14.55 -13.94 15.05
C VAL A 130 -13.96 -12.87 15.95
N PHE A 131 -12.70 -12.49 15.74
CA PHE A 131 -12.02 -11.51 16.60
C PHE A 131 -12.67 -10.12 16.56
N TRP A 132 -13.34 -9.77 15.44
CA TRP A 132 -14.08 -8.52 15.30
C TRP A 132 -15.52 -8.59 15.84
N LEU A 133 -16.04 -9.79 16.18
CA LEU A 133 -17.38 -9.97 16.79
C LEU A 133 -17.33 -10.17 18.31
N GLY A 134 -16.14 -10.49 18.84
CA GLY A 134 -15.92 -10.72 20.26
C GLY A 134 -15.83 -9.43 21.06
N ALA A 135 -15.89 -9.55 22.39
CA ALA A 135 -15.48 -8.46 23.27
C ALA A 135 -13.99 -8.14 23.06
N ARG A 136 -13.60 -6.89 23.33
CA ARG A 136 -12.19 -6.47 23.39
C ARG A 136 -11.40 -7.45 24.27
N GLN A 137 -10.16 -7.71 23.90
CA GLN A 137 -9.32 -8.58 24.71
C GLN A 137 -8.83 -7.88 25.96
N GLU A 138 -8.51 -8.63 27.03
CA GLU A 138 -8.02 -8.06 28.30
C GLU A 138 -6.81 -7.13 28.11
N ASP A 139 -5.90 -7.46 27.20
CA ASP A 139 -4.74 -6.63 26.84
C ASP A 139 -5.13 -5.36 26.05
N GLU A 140 -6.30 -5.32 25.43
CA GLU A 140 -6.84 -4.16 24.72
C GLU A 140 -7.70 -3.24 25.61
N HIS A 141 -7.99 -3.61 26.85
CA HIS A 141 -8.75 -2.76 27.78
C HIS A 141 -7.94 -1.57 28.30
N TYR A 142 -6.62 -1.60 28.14
CA TYR A 142 -5.68 -0.60 28.61
C TYR A 142 -5.00 0.18 27.47
N LEU A 143 -5.56 0.12 26.25
CA LEU A 143 -5.06 0.90 25.13
C LEU A 143 -5.14 2.39 25.47
N GLY A 144 -4.05 3.11 25.22
CA GLY A 144 -3.96 4.55 25.40
C GLY A 144 -4.79 5.32 24.37
N ALA A 145 -4.76 6.65 24.48
CA ALA A 145 -5.40 7.52 23.51
C ALA A 145 -4.79 7.31 22.11
N GLY A 146 -5.64 7.25 21.08
CA GLY A 146 -5.22 7.05 19.68
C GLY A 146 -4.87 5.61 19.30
N GLU A 147 -4.61 4.71 20.25
CA GLU A 147 -4.30 3.30 19.94
C GLU A 147 -5.49 2.56 19.31
N ILE A 148 -5.19 1.77 18.26
CA ILE A 148 -6.21 1.05 17.48
C ILE A 148 -6.21 -0.45 17.88
N PRO A 149 -7.34 -0.99 18.36
CA PRO A 149 -7.51 -2.42 18.60
C PRO A 149 -7.39 -3.26 17.33
N ALA A 150 -7.09 -4.56 17.49
CA ALA A 150 -6.97 -5.48 16.36
C ALA A 150 -8.25 -5.55 15.50
N ALA A 151 -9.43 -5.46 16.13
CA ALA A 151 -10.72 -5.49 15.42
C ALA A 151 -10.96 -4.24 14.55
N GLU A 152 -10.46 -3.08 14.97
CA GLU A 152 -10.76 -1.79 14.34
C GLU A 152 -9.81 -1.45 13.18
N ILE A 153 -8.70 -2.18 13.02
CA ILE A 153 -7.75 -1.92 11.92
C ILE A 153 -8.38 -2.15 10.53
N LEU A 154 -9.33 -3.07 10.42
CA LEU A 154 -10.02 -3.35 9.16
C LEU A 154 -10.93 -2.18 8.78
N ASP A 155 -11.64 -1.62 9.77
CA ASP A 155 -12.47 -0.43 9.59
C ASP A 155 -11.61 0.79 9.26
N ALA A 156 -10.47 0.96 9.94
CA ALA A 156 -9.51 2.01 9.64
C ALA A 156 -8.99 1.90 8.19
N LEU A 157 -8.61 0.69 7.75
CA LEU A 157 -8.21 0.43 6.36
C LEU A 157 -9.34 0.77 5.37
N GLY A 158 -10.56 0.32 5.65
CA GLY A 158 -11.74 0.63 4.83
C GLY A 158 -12.02 2.13 4.74
N GLY A 159 -11.82 2.88 5.83
CA GLY A 159 -11.97 4.33 5.85
C GLY A 159 -10.89 5.10 5.08
N MET A 160 -9.70 4.50 4.88
CA MET A 160 -8.60 5.11 4.13
C MET A 160 -8.75 4.94 2.61
N ILE A 161 -9.17 3.76 2.15
CA ILE A 161 -9.28 3.40 0.72
C ILE A 161 -10.00 4.47 -0.14
N PRO A 162 -11.21 4.95 0.20
CA PRO A 162 -11.89 5.96 -0.61
C PRO A 162 -11.21 7.33 -0.55
N LYS A 163 -10.53 7.67 0.56
CA LYS A 163 -9.86 8.97 0.74
C LYS A 163 -8.62 9.13 -0.13
N VAL A 164 -7.94 8.02 -0.43
CA VAL A 164 -6.72 8.01 -1.25
C VAL A 164 -6.97 7.67 -2.73
N GLY A 165 -8.24 7.56 -3.14
CA GLY A 165 -8.60 7.44 -4.56
C GLY A 165 -8.19 6.15 -5.26
N VAL A 166 -7.97 5.05 -4.52
CA VAL A 166 -7.50 3.77 -5.10
C VAL A 166 -8.61 2.84 -5.58
N LEU A 167 -9.89 3.26 -5.54
CA LEU A 167 -10.98 2.49 -6.11
C LEU A 167 -11.04 2.72 -7.63
N ARG A 168 -10.96 1.64 -8.39
CA ARG A 168 -10.92 1.68 -9.85
C ARG A 168 -11.88 0.67 -10.45
N GLU A 169 -12.55 1.06 -11.53
CA GLU A 169 -13.26 0.12 -12.39
C GLU A 169 -12.28 -0.44 -13.44
N LEU A 170 -12.14 -1.76 -13.49
CA LEU A 170 -11.58 -2.45 -14.64
C LEU A 170 -12.68 -2.58 -15.70
N PRO A 171 -12.49 -2.09 -16.94
CA PRO A 171 -13.50 -2.21 -17.98
C PRO A 171 -13.69 -3.68 -18.39
N ALA A 172 -14.84 -4.00 -18.99
CA ALA A 172 -14.97 -5.22 -19.79
C ALA A 172 -13.88 -5.27 -20.87
N GLY A 173 -13.32 -6.45 -21.14
CA GLY A 173 -12.20 -6.59 -22.05
C GLY A 173 -10.82 -6.44 -21.41
N SER A 174 -10.75 -6.28 -20.09
CA SER A 174 -9.45 -6.19 -19.39
C SER A 174 -8.73 -7.53 -19.48
N LYS A 175 -7.47 -7.49 -19.95
CA LYS A 175 -6.63 -8.67 -20.22
C LYS A 175 -5.72 -8.98 -19.02
N LEU A 176 -5.70 -10.24 -18.61
CA LEU A 176 -4.91 -10.75 -17.50
C LEU A 176 -4.20 -12.04 -17.90
N TRP A 177 -2.88 -12.06 -17.80
CA TRP A 177 -2.07 -13.24 -18.05
C TRP A 177 -2.01 -14.13 -16.83
N ARG A 178 -2.18 -15.43 -17.00
CA ARG A 178 -2.06 -16.41 -15.92
C ARG A 178 -1.16 -17.55 -16.34
N ALA A 179 -0.31 -18.01 -15.43
CA ALA A 179 0.61 -19.11 -15.65
C ALA A 179 0.48 -20.18 -14.56
N ARG A 180 0.71 -21.44 -14.94
CA ARG A 180 0.72 -22.59 -14.02
C ARG A 180 1.85 -23.53 -14.38
N THR A 181 2.59 -24.00 -13.36
CA THR A 181 3.66 -24.98 -13.53
C THR A 181 3.12 -26.42 -13.45
N HIS A 182 3.72 -27.32 -14.24
CA HIS A 182 3.32 -28.72 -14.35
C HIS A 182 4.48 -29.63 -14.81
N GLU A 183 4.25 -30.94 -14.74
CA GLU A 183 5.27 -31.98 -15.00
C GLU A 183 5.39 -32.36 -16.49
N ASP A 184 4.27 -32.39 -17.22
CA ASP A 184 4.21 -32.87 -18.61
C ASP A 184 4.23 -31.72 -19.61
N ARG A 185 5.04 -31.79 -20.67
CA ARG A 185 5.07 -30.72 -21.70
C ARG A 185 3.78 -30.65 -22.51
N GLU A 186 3.21 -31.80 -22.83
CA GLU A 186 2.03 -31.93 -23.67
C GLU A 186 0.79 -31.95 -22.78
N VAL A 187 0.08 -30.81 -22.70
CA VAL A 187 -1.15 -30.68 -21.93
C VAL A 187 -2.31 -30.25 -22.84
N SER A 188 -3.50 -30.81 -22.61
CA SER A 188 -4.73 -30.35 -23.25
C SER A 188 -5.55 -29.62 -22.20
N TRP A 189 -5.23 -28.35 -22.00
CA TRP A 189 -5.84 -27.48 -21.00
C TRP A 189 -6.81 -26.51 -21.64
N GLY A 190 -7.86 -26.18 -20.89
CA GLY A 190 -8.75 -25.06 -21.19
C GLY A 190 -8.85 -24.07 -20.03
N ALA A 191 -9.87 -23.23 -20.08
CA ALA A 191 -10.16 -22.22 -19.08
C ALA A 191 -10.33 -22.81 -17.67
N SER A 192 -10.92 -24.00 -17.55
CA SER A 192 -11.08 -24.70 -16.27
C SER A 192 -9.77 -25.19 -15.66
N ASP A 193 -8.76 -25.46 -16.48
CA ASP A 193 -7.48 -26.01 -16.01
C ASP A 193 -6.51 -24.89 -15.59
N LEU A 194 -6.50 -23.79 -16.34
CA LEU A 194 -5.61 -22.67 -16.12
C LEU A 194 -6.24 -21.56 -15.24
N GLY A 195 -7.56 -21.41 -15.28
CA GLY A 195 -8.33 -20.44 -14.49
C GLY A 195 -8.37 -20.77 -13.00
N THR A 196 -9.30 -20.16 -12.27
CA THR A 196 -9.42 -20.36 -10.81
C THR A 196 -9.55 -21.84 -10.49
N ALA A 197 -8.75 -22.32 -9.53
CA ALA A 197 -8.82 -23.72 -9.13
C ALA A 197 -10.19 -24.02 -8.52
N PRO A 198 -10.75 -25.23 -8.69
CA PRO A 198 -11.94 -25.62 -7.93
C PRO A 198 -11.58 -25.73 -6.43
N PRO A 199 -12.50 -25.38 -5.51
CA PRO A 199 -12.22 -25.36 -4.07
C PRO A 199 -11.59 -26.65 -3.53
N GLU A 200 -12.03 -27.82 -4.00
CA GLU A 200 -11.55 -29.12 -3.56
C GLU A 200 -10.10 -29.42 -3.98
N ARG A 201 -9.58 -28.67 -4.96
CA ARG A 201 -8.19 -28.78 -5.46
C ARG A 201 -7.31 -27.62 -5.01
N ALA A 202 -7.87 -26.59 -4.37
CA ALA A 202 -7.15 -25.43 -3.83
C ALA A 202 -6.46 -25.78 -2.50
N LYS A 203 -5.44 -26.65 -2.56
CA LYS A 203 -4.76 -27.20 -1.37
C LYS A 203 -3.66 -26.31 -0.81
N GLN A 204 -3.14 -25.38 -1.62
CA GLN A 204 -2.07 -24.47 -1.24
C GLN A 204 -2.65 -23.15 -0.71
N SER A 205 -1.98 -22.59 0.29
CA SER A 205 -2.27 -21.27 0.83
C SER A 205 -1.48 -20.25 0.02
N ASN A 206 -2.13 -19.18 -0.44
CA ASN A 206 -1.48 -18.07 -1.15
C ASN A 206 -1.56 -16.79 -0.30
N ARG A 207 -0.78 -15.77 -0.67
CA ARG A 207 -0.70 -14.48 0.04
C ARG A 207 -2.06 -13.85 0.33
N MET A 208 -2.98 -13.92 -0.62
CA MET A 208 -4.29 -13.26 -0.54
C MET A 208 -5.45 -14.23 -0.35
N SER A 209 -5.21 -15.54 -0.37
CA SER A 209 -6.29 -16.53 -0.29
C SER A 209 -5.88 -17.81 0.44
N PRO A 210 -6.64 -18.27 1.46
CA PRO A 210 -6.36 -19.53 2.15
C PRO A 210 -6.70 -20.74 1.27
N ALA A 211 -6.19 -21.91 1.66
CA ALA A 211 -6.59 -23.18 1.05
C ALA A 211 -8.12 -23.36 1.15
N GLY A 212 -8.73 -23.85 0.07
CA GLY A 212 -10.18 -24.03 -0.04
C GLY A 212 -10.97 -22.80 -0.49
N ILE A 213 -10.36 -21.60 -0.52
CA ILE A 213 -11.01 -20.36 -0.98
C ILE A 213 -10.17 -19.78 -2.14
N PRO A 214 -10.18 -20.39 -3.33
CA PRO A 214 -9.30 -19.98 -4.43
C PRO A 214 -9.74 -18.65 -5.05
N LEU A 215 -8.77 -17.79 -5.36
CA LEU A 215 -8.94 -16.60 -6.17
C LEU A 215 -8.26 -16.78 -7.54
N PHE A 216 -8.64 -15.96 -8.52
CA PHE A 216 -7.92 -15.85 -9.78
C PHE A 216 -6.71 -14.95 -9.59
N TYR A 217 -5.50 -15.46 -9.83
CA TYR A 217 -4.26 -14.67 -9.84
C TYR A 217 -3.83 -14.46 -11.29
N GLY A 218 -3.74 -13.21 -11.71
CA GLY A 218 -3.27 -12.80 -13.04
C GLY A 218 -2.23 -11.69 -12.96
N ALA A 219 -1.63 -11.40 -14.10
CA ALA A 219 -0.63 -10.35 -14.28
C ALA A 219 -0.86 -9.56 -15.58
N ASP A 220 -0.16 -8.44 -15.71
CA ASP A 220 -0.18 -7.58 -16.90
C ASP A 220 0.50 -8.18 -18.13
N SER A 221 1.40 -9.15 -17.94
CA SER A 221 2.22 -9.73 -18.99
C SER A 221 2.50 -11.22 -18.73
N PRO A 222 2.78 -12.01 -19.80
CA PRO A 222 3.13 -13.42 -19.65
C PRO A 222 4.42 -13.59 -18.83
N ASP A 223 5.40 -12.71 -18.99
CA ASP A 223 6.67 -12.77 -18.26
C ASP A 223 6.47 -12.58 -16.74
N THR A 224 5.64 -11.62 -16.33
CA THR A 224 5.27 -11.44 -14.92
C THR A 224 4.54 -12.67 -14.39
N ALA A 225 3.54 -13.18 -15.13
CA ALA A 225 2.79 -14.37 -14.73
C ALA A 225 3.69 -15.60 -14.54
N ILE A 226 4.63 -15.83 -15.45
CA ILE A 226 5.59 -16.94 -15.37
C ILE A 226 6.51 -16.76 -14.15
N ARG A 227 7.00 -15.54 -13.90
CA ARG A 227 7.92 -15.24 -12.80
C ARG A 227 7.29 -15.47 -11.42
N GLU A 228 6.07 -14.97 -11.23
CA GLU A 228 5.28 -15.16 -10.00
C GLU A 228 5.02 -16.65 -9.73
N THR A 229 4.67 -17.43 -10.76
CA THR A 229 4.41 -18.87 -10.57
C THR A 229 5.69 -19.70 -10.40
N SER A 230 6.82 -19.26 -10.97
CA SER A 230 8.09 -20.02 -10.98
C SER A 230 8.99 -19.76 -9.77
N GLY A 231 8.79 -18.65 -9.04
CA GLY A 231 9.56 -18.34 -7.82
C GLY A 231 9.24 -19.24 -6.63
N HIS A 232 8.05 -19.83 -6.60
CA HIS A 232 7.55 -20.66 -5.50
C HIS A 232 8.08 -22.11 -5.59
N SER A 233 9.34 -22.29 -5.17
CA SER A 233 10.07 -23.56 -4.92
C SER A 233 10.17 -24.55 -6.10
N ASP A 234 11.36 -25.13 -6.29
CA ASP A 234 11.60 -26.12 -7.36
C ASP A 234 10.90 -27.47 -7.09
N ASN A 235 9.63 -27.54 -7.47
CA ASN A 235 8.74 -28.67 -7.17
C ASN A 235 8.82 -29.80 -8.21
N GLY A 236 9.92 -29.92 -8.97
CA GLY A 236 10.04 -30.94 -10.02
C GLY A 236 9.10 -30.73 -11.20
N LYS A 237 8.63 -29.49 -11.41
CA LYS A 237 7.73 -29.07 -12.50
C LYS A 237 8.51 -28.26 -13.53
N PRO A 238 9.06 -28.88 -14.58
CA PRO A 238 9.94 -28.24 -15.55
C PRO A 238 9.21 -27.42 -16.61
N PHE A 239 7.88 -27.50 -16.70
CA PHE A 239 7.10 -26.77 -17.71
C PHE A 239 6.16 -25.75 -17.06
N VAL A 240 5.90 -24.68 -17.80
CA VAL A 240 4.93 -23.64 -17.47
C VAL A 240 4.00 -23.44 -18.66
N THR A 241 2.69 -23.51 -18.41
CA THR A 241 1.67 -23.14 -19.38
C THR A 241 1.04 -21.83 -18.94
N PHE A 242 0.91 -20.90 -19.86
CA PHE A 242 0.35 -19.58 -19.63
C PHE A 242 -0.60 -19.17 -20.76
N ALA A 243 -1.57 -18.32 -20.44
CA ALA A 243 -2.53 -17.80 -21.40
C ALA A 243 -3.14 -16.48 -20.92
N GLU A 244 -3.82 -15.79 -21.82
CA GLU A 244 -4.52 -14.53 -21.55
C GLU A 244 -5.99 -14.82 -21.24
N PHE A 245 -6.51 -14.18 -20.18
CA PHE A 245 -7.92 -14.16 -19.83
C PHE A 245 -8.47 -12.75 -19.97
N GLU A 246 -9.74 -12.64 -20.33
CA GLU A 246 -10.45 -11.37 -20.52
C GLU A 246 -11.65 -11.26 -19.57
N THR A 247 -11.87 -10.08 -18.98
CA THR A 247 -13.06 -9.82 -18.13
C THR A 247 -14.32 -9.64 -18.97
N SER A 248 -15.39 -10.37 -18.65
CA SER A 248 -16.66 -10.26 -19.39
C SER A 248 -17.45 -8.98 -19.09
N HIS A 249 -17.23 -8.37 -17.93
CA HIS A 249 -17.96 -7.19 -17.44
C HIS A 249 -17.01 -6.20 -16.78
N PRO A 250 -17.40 -4.92 -16.69
CA PRO A 250 -16.71 -3.99 -15.81
C PRO A 250 -16.79 -4.47 -14.36
N CYS A 251 -15.72 -4.28 -13.60
CA CYS A 251 -15.69 -4.70 -12.21
C CYS A 251 -14.82 -3.80 -11.34
N MET A 252 -15.22 -3.62 -10.09
CA MET A 252 -14.53 -2.74 -9.15
C MET A 252 -13.40 -3.46 -8.45
N VAL A 253 -12.25 -2.81 -8.39
CA VAL A 253 -11.04 -3.28 -7.73
C VAL A 253 -10.48 -2.21 -6.79
N VAL A 254 -9.75 -2.64 -5.76
CA VAL A 254 -8.82 -1.77 -5.03
C VAL A 254 -7.49 -1.82 -5.77
N ASP A 255 -7.13 -0.73 -6.45
CA ASP A 255 -5.92 -0.62 -7.25
C ASP A 255 -4.84 0.16 -6.48
N PHE A 256 -4.01 -0.59 -5.75
CA PHE A 256 -2.89 -0.03 -4.99
C PHE A 256 -1.77 0.51 -5.88
N THR A 257 -1.80 0.28 -7.20
CA THR A 257 -0.85 0.91 -8.13
C THR A 257 -1.12 2.40 -8.31
N LEU A 258 -2.32 2.86 -7.93
CA LEU A 258 -2.75 4.26 -7.95
C LEU A 258 -2.42 5.03 -6.67
N LEU A 259 -1.74 4.42 -5.68
CA LEU A 259 -1.33 5.14 -4.48
C LEU A 259 -0.39 6.30 -4.85
N ASP A 260 -0.81 7.52 -4.55
CA ASP A 260 0.04 8.70 -4.65
C ASP A 260 1.31 8.51 -3.77
N PRO A 261 2.44 9.13 -4.16
CA PRO A 261 3.58 9.25 -3.27
C PRO A 261 3.15 9.88 -1.95
N VAL A 262 3.83 9.51 -0.86
CA VAL A 262 3.63 10.17 0.44
C VAL A 262 3.93 11.67 0.26
N PRO A 263 2.92 12.57 0.41
CA PRO A 263 3.13 14.02 0.29
C PRO A 263 4.13 14.46 1.33
N SER A 264 4.94 15.48 1.03
CA SER A 264 5.86 16.07 2.01
C SER A 264 5.10 16.63 3.23
N ILE A 265 5.79 16.77 4.36
CA ILE A 265 5.24 17.48 5.54
C ILE A 265 4.93 18.96 5.21
N PHE A 266 5.61 19.51 4.20
CA PHE A 266 5.40 20.88 3.72
C PHE A 266 4.21 21.02 2.76
N ASP A 267 3.59 19.91 2.32
CA ASP A 267 2.36 19.91 1.54
C ASP A 267 1.13 19.95 2.46
N VAL A 268 0.86 21.15 2.98
CA VAL A 268 -0.23 21.41 3.95
C VAL A 268 -1.61 21.07 3.38
N GLU A 269 -1.80 21.13 2.05
CA GLU A 269 -3.07 20.77 1.40
C GLU A 269 -3.35 19.27 1.48
N LYS A 270 -2.30 18.44 1.49
CA LYS A 270 -2.40 16.97 1.55
C LYS A 270 -2.06 16.36 2.91
N GLN A 271 -1.89 17.17 3.96
CA GLN A 271 -1.53 16.70 5.31
C GLN A 271 -2.48 15.59 5.82
N GLY A 272 -3.80 15.72 5.54
CA GLY A 272 -4.82 14.79 6.05
C GLY A 272 -4.76 13.38 5.48
N VAL A 273 -4.03 13.16 4.38
CA VAL A 273 -3.83 11.84 3.77
C VAL A 273 -2.41 11.30 3.92
N ARG A 274 -1.45 12.13 4.33
CA ARG A 274 -0.02 11.78 4.41
C ARG A 274 0.22 10.53 5.26
N ARG A 275 -0.28 10.52 6.50
CA ARG A 275 -0.12 9.36 7.42
C ARG A 275 -0.83 8.11 6.92
N SER A 276 -2.00 8.25 6.31
CA SER A 276 -2.71 7.13 5.67
C SER A 276 -1.92 6.55 4.51
N LEU A 277 -1.33 7.39 3.66
CA LEU A 277 -0.48 6.96 2.55
C LEU A 277 0.79 6.25 3.05
N MET A 278 1.43 6.76 4.10
CA MET A 278 2.59 6.08 4.73
C MET A 278 2.22 4.65 5.14
N PHE A 279 1.11 4.48 5.86
CA PHE A 279 0.63 3.17 6.26
C PHE A 279 0.28 2.28 5.07
N LEU A 280 -0.46 2.80 4.08
CA LEU A 280 -0.88 2.02 2.90
C LEU A 280 0.31 1.56 2.05
N HIS A 281 1.33 2.40 1.87
CA HIS A 281 2.57 2.00 1.19
C HIS A 281 3.29 0.86 1.94
N ASP A 282 3.38 0.95 3.26
CA ASP A 282 3.95 -0.13 4.07
C ASP A 282 3.10 -1.40 4.07
N PHE A 283 1.78 -1.26 4.01
CA PHE A 283 0.85 -2.38 3.88
C PHE A 283 0.99 -3.08 2.53
N VAL A 284 1.11 -2.34 1.42
CA VAL A 284 1.31 -2.91 0.08
C VAL A 284 2.63 -3.66 -0.01
N LYS A 285 3.71 -3.12 0.57
CA LYS A 285 5.00 -3.85 0.68
C LYS A 285 4.84 -5.20 1.38
N ARG A 286 3.97 -5.28 2.40
CA ARG A 286 3.68 -6.52 3.14
C ARG A 286 2.80 -7.48 2.33
N LEU A 287 1.81 -6.98 1.58
CA LEU A 287 1.01 -7.79 0.66
C LEU A 287 1.87 -8.49 -0.41
N SER A 288 2.90 -7.78 -0.88
CA SER A 288 3.83 -8.30 -1.89
C SER A 288 5.03 -9.03 -1.29
N ALA A 289 5.21 -9.08 0.04
CA ALA A 289 6.36 -9.75 0.65
C ALA A 289 6.32 -11.28 0.45
N ASP A 290 7.49 -11.87 0.19
CA ASP A 290 7.64 -13.32 0.14
C ASP A 290 8.03 -13.88 1.50
N HIS A 291 7.46 -15.02 1.86
CA HIS A 291 7.58 -15.60 3.20
C HIS A 291 8.17 -17.01 3.14
N ASP A 292 9.51 -17.09 3.13
CA ASP A 292 10.24 -18.36 3.07
C ASP A 292 9.94 -19.26 4.28
N GLY A 293 9.32 -20.41 4.01
CA GLY A 293 9.20 -21.53 4.97
C GLY A 293 8.13 -21.40 6.06
N ARG A 294 7.36 -20.29 6.11
CA ARG A 294 6.26 -20.07 7.08
C ARG A 294 4.96 -19.54 6.45
N GLU A 295 4.79 -19.76 5.15
CA GLU A 295 3.64 -19.33 4.34
C GLU A 295 2.27 -19.61 4.99
N HIS A 296 2.08 -20.76 5.64
CA HIS A 296 0.80 -21.15 6.26
C HIS A 296 0.34 -20.24 7.40
N LEU A 297 1.26 -19.53 8.05
CA LEU A 297 0.94 -18.64 9.17
C LEU A 297 1.12 -17.17 8.78
N GLU A 298 2.17 -16.86 8.01
CA GLU A 298 2.54 -15.49 7.68
C GLU A 298 1.61 -14.85 6.64
N TYR A 299 0.90 -15.65 5.82
CA TYR A 299 -0.15 -15.15 4.92
C TYR A 299 -1.50 -14.89 5.60
N VAL A 300 -1.70 -15.32 6.85
CA VAL A 300 -3.01 -15.20 7.51
C VAL A 300 -3.48 -13.73 7.62
N PRO A 301 -2.65 -12.76 8.03
CA PRO A 301 -3.08 -11.37 8.12
C PRO A 301 -3.52 -10.79 6.77
N THR A 302 -2.76 -11.04 5.70
CA THR A 302 -3.07 -10.55 4.35
C THR A 302 -4.30 -11.22 3.76
N GLN A 303 -4.54 -12.50 4.07
CA GLN A 303 -5.77 -13.22 3.73
C GLN A 303 -6.99 -12.62 4.43
N VAL A 304 -6.89 -12.33 5.73
CA VAL A 304 -7.99 -11.71 6.50
C VAL A 304 -8.36 -10.35 5.91
N VAL A 305 -7.36 -9.53 5.56
CA VAL A 305 -7.62 -8.25 4.90
C VAL A 305 -8.24 -8.43 3.51
N THR A 306 -7.73 -9.36 2.71
CA THR A 306 -8.28 -9.61 1.37
C THR A 306 -9.74 -10.04 1.46
N GLU A 307 -10.07 -10.94 2.39
CA GLU A 307 -11.45 -11.37 2.62
C GLU A 307 -12.33 -10.21 3.14
N TYR A 308 -11.84 -9.38 4.05
CA TYR A 308 -12.53 -8.15 4.46
C TYR A 308 -12.86 -7.26 3.26
N LEU A 309 -11.88 -7.01 2.38
CA LEU A 309 -12.07 -6.17 1.19
C LEU A 309 -13.07 -6.75 0.19
N LEU A 310 -13.11 -8.07 0.04
CA LEU A 310 -13.98 -8.76 -0.91
C LEU A 310 -15.40 -9.04 -0.37
N ARG A 311 -15.56 -9.12 0.96
CA ARG A 311 -16.81 -9.60 1.59
C ARG A 311 -17.53 -8.54 2.42
N VAL A 312 -16.80 -7.58 3.00
CA VAL A 312 -17.33 -6.62 3.97
C VAL A 312 -17.25 -5.19 3.44
N PHE A 313 -16.11 -4.82 2.86
CA PHE A 313 -15.89 -3.47 2.34
C PHE A 313 -16.84 -3.12 1.18
N GLY A 314 -17.27 -1.86 1.12
CA GLY A 314 -18.00 -1.30 -0.03
C GLY A 314 -19.34 -1.98 -0.31
N GLN A 315 -20.18 -2.21 0.70
CA GLN A 315 -21.48 -2.90 0.54
C GLN A 315 -22.35 -2.35 -0.62
N ASP A 316 -22.30 -1.05 -0.88
CA ASP A 316 -23.05 -0.41 -1.98
C ASP A 316 -22.40 -0.61 -3.36
N GLN A 317 -21.08 -0.78 -3.40
CA GLN A 317 -20.29 -1.01 -4.61
C GLN A 317 -19.18 -2.03 -4.32
N PRO A 318 -19.52 -3.34 -4.27
CA PRO A 318 -18.59 -4.37 -3.84
C PRO A 318 -17.38 -4.45 -4.75
N VAL A 319 -16.22 -4.57 -4.12
CA VAL A 319 -14.97 -4.83 -4.82
C VAL A 319 -14.85 -6.33 -5.07
N VAL A 320 -14.41 -6.71 -6.28
CA VAL A 320 -14.21 -8.11 -6.67
C VAL A 320 -12.73 -8.48 -6.76
N GLY A 321 -11.82 -7.55 -6.47
CA GLY A 321 -10.40 -7.81 -6.66
C GLY A 321 -9.46 -6.71 -6.20
N LEU A 322 -8.18 -7.02 -6.25
CA LEU A 322 -7.08 -6.16 -5.84
C LEU A 322 -6.05 -6.11 -6.96
N VAL A 323 -5.50 -4.93 -7.22
CA VAL A 323 -4.42 -4.70 -8.18
C VAL A 323 -3.23 -4.11 -7.42
N PHE A 324 -2.04 -4.65 -7.64
CA PHE A 324 -0.84 -4.30 -6.88
C PHE A 324 0.43 -4.59 -7.69
N ARG A 325 1.54 -3.97 -7.29
CA ARG A 325 2.85 -4.22 -7.90
C ARG A 325 3.42 -5.55 -7.42
N SER A 326 3.90 -6.35 -8.36
CA SER A 326 4.63 -7.60 -8.11
C SER A 326 5.87 -7.34 -7.27
N ALA A 327 6.22 -8.27 -6.39
CA ALA A 327 7.52 -8.26 -5.69
C ALA A 327 8.58 -9.15 -6.35
N ALA A 328 8.22 -9.87 -7.42
CA ALA A 328 9.13 -10.77 -8.09
C ALA A 328 10.19 -9.95 -8.85
N LYS A 329 11.42 -9.89 -8.31
CA LYS A 329 12.55 -9.16 -8.90
C LYS A 329 12.86 -9.69 -10.31
N GLY A 330 12.78 -8.81 -11.31
CA GLY A 330 13.08 -9.09 -12.72
C GLY A 330 12.78 -7.86 -13.58
N ALA A 331 13.39 -7.75 -14.77
CA ALA A 331 13.40 -6.53 -15.60
C ALA A 331 12.01 -5.88 -15.78
N GLY A 332 11.81 -4.75 -15.10
CA GLY A 332 10.58 -3.96 -15.06
C GLY A 332 10.02 -3.82 -13.64
N ASP A 333 10.45 -2.78 -12.92
CA ASP A 333 9.99 -2.37 -11.56
C ASP A 333 8.48 -1.98 -11.52
N ASP A 334 7.78 -2.14 -12.65
CA ASP A 334 6.40 -1.76 -12.89
C ASP A 334 5.45 -2.95 -13.14
N SER A 335 5.89 -4.20 -12.92
CA SER A 335 5.07 -5.39 -13.14
C SER A 335 3.81 -5.38 -12.25
N ILE A 336 2.63 -5.49 -12.86
CA ILE A 336 1.32 -5.45 -12.15
C ILE A 336 0.72 -6.85 -12.02
N CYS A 337 0.29 -7.18 -10.80
CA CYS A 337 -0.50 -8.35 -10.47
C CYS A 337 -1.95 -7.95 -10.16
N THR A 338 -2.88 -8.82 -10.51
CA THR A 338 -4.31 -8.66 -10.25
C THR A 338 -4.86 -9.95 -9.64
N VAL A 339 -5.60 -9.80 -8.54
CA VAL A 339 -6.32 -10.90 -7.91
C VAL A 339 -7.81 -10.63 -7.99
N LEU A 340 -8.59 -11.58 -8.53
CA LEU A 340 -10.04 -11.45 -8.65
C LEU A 340 -10.77 -12.61 -7.96
N ASP A 341 -11.88 -12.31 -7.31
CA ASP A 341 -12.85 -13.28 -6.76
C ASP A 341 -13.79 -13.80 -7.84
N VAL A 342 -13.20 -14.39 -8.89
CA VAL A 342 -13.94 -15.08 -9.95
C VAL A 342 -13.82 -16.59 -9.73
N PRO A 343 -14.92 -17.30 -9.43
CA PRO A 343 -14.87 -18.71 -9.10
C PRO A 343 -14.52 -19.57 -10.32
N HIS A 344 -14.08 -20.79 -10.07
CA HIS A 344 -13.71 -21.78 -11.09
C HIS A 344 -14.74 -21.91 -12.23
N LEU A 345 -16.02 -22.02 -11.90
CA LEU A 345 -17.12 -22.17 -12.87
C LEU A 345 -17.35 -20.94 -13.76
N ARG A 346 -16.71 -19.82 -13.44
CA ARG A 346 -16.76 -18.56 -14.19
C ARG A 346 -15.48 -18.30 -14.98
N CYS A 347 -14.54 -19.24 -14.96
CA CYS A 347 -13.42 -19.28 -15.90
C CYS A 347 -13.83 -20.16 -17.08
N VAL A 348 -14.11 -19.57 -18.23
CA VAL A 348 -14.78 -20.23 -19.37
C VAL A 348 -14.02 -19.97 -20.67
N GLU A 349 -14.26 -20.79 -21.68
CA GLU A 349 -13.82 -20.49 -23.05
C GLU A 349 -14.60 -19.29 -23.60
N GLN A 350 -13.98 -18.47 -24.45
CA GLN A 350 -14.68 -17.38 -25.16
C GLN A 350 -15.57 -17.90 -26.31
N GLU A 351 -16.54 -18.74 -25.99
CA GLU A 351 -17.59 -19.18 -26.92
C GLU A 351 -18.73 -18.16 -27.01
N PRO A 352 -19.54 -18.15 -28.09
CA PRO A 352 -20.70 -17.25 -28.17
C PRO A 352 -21.59 -17.35 -26.92
N GLY A 353 -21.78 -16.23 -26.21
CA GLY A 353 -22.56 -16.17 -24.97
C GLY A 353 -21.76 -16.36 -23.66
N TRP A 354 -20.42 -16.45 -23.71
CA TRP A 354 -19.59 -16.60 -22.50
C TRP A 354 -19.72 -15.44 -21.49
N CYS A 355 -20.20 -14.28 -21.96
CA CYS A 355 -20.47 -13.08 -21.18
C CYS A 355 -21.96 -12.89 -20.81
N ASP A 356 -22.82 -13.91 -20.96
CA ASP A 356 -24.28 -13.75 -20.73
C ASP A 356 -24.70 -13.65 -19.26
N ALA A 357 -23.80 -13.98 -18.33
CA ALA A 357 -24.05 -13.92 -16.90
C ALA A 357 -23.01 -13.02 -16.21
N GLY A 358 -23.16 -12.75 -14.91
CA GLY A 358 -22.23 -11.88 -14.15
C GLY A 358 -20.75 -12.24 -14.31
N LEU A 359 -19.84 -11.38 -13.84
CA LEU A 359 -18.40 -11.41 -14.11
C LEU A 359 -17.81 -12.84 -14.29
N SER A 360 -17.24 -13.04 -15.47
CA SER A 360 -16.55 -14.25 -15.92
C SER A 360 -15.18 -13.86 -16.48
N LEU A 361 -14.25 -14.82 -16.49
CA LEU A 361 -12.95 -14.70 -17.14
C LEU A 361 -12.90 -15.65 -18.32
N GLY A 362 -12.81 -15.08 -19.52
CA GLY A 362 -12.80 -15.79 -20.78
C GLY A 362 -11.39 -16.08 -21.22
N LEU A 363 -11.03 -17.35 -21.43
CA LEU A 363 -9.74 -17.73 -22.02
C LEU A 363 -9.69 -17.23 -23.47
N VAL A 364 -8.71 -16.37 -23.78
CA VAL A 364 -8.56 -15.78 -25.12
C VAL A 364 -8.11 -16.86 -26.11
N PRO A 365 -8.88 -17.14 -27.19
CA PRO A 365 -8.58 -18.22 -28.12
C PRO A 365 -7.19 -18.08 -28.75
N GLY A 366 -6.41 -19.17 -28.71
CA GLY A 366 -5.06 -19.21 -29.29
C GLY A 366 -3.97 -18.50 -28.47
N SER A 367 -4.29 -17.97 -27.28
CA SER A 367 -3.28 -17.33 -26.41
C SER A 367 -2.43 -18.32 -25.61
N MET A 368 -2.91 -19.56 -25.44
CA MET A 368 -2.27 -20.58 -24.60
C MET A 368 -0.95 -21.06 -25.19
N GLN A 369 0.10 -21.03 -24.37
CA GLN A 369 1.45 -21.46 -24.73
C GLN A 369 2.08 -22.23 -23.59
N THR A 370 2.94 -23.20 -23.94
CA THR A 370 3.74 -23.97 -22.99
C THR A 370 5.22 -23.72 -23.27
N ALA A 371 5.97 -23.38 -22.23
CA ALA A 371 7.40 -23.16 -22.27
C ALA A 371 8.12 -23.98 -21.19
N GLU A 372 9.44 -24.11 -21.35
CA GLU A 372 10.29 -24.60 -20.26
C GLU A 372 10.31 -23.54 -19.15
N ARG A 373 10.23 -24.00 -17.90
CA ARG A 373 10.27 -23.11 -16.74
C ARG A 373 11.64 -22.42 -16.71
N PRO A 374 11.70 -21.09 -16.56
CA PRO A 374 12.97 -20.40 -16.38
C PRO A 374 13.71 -21.00 -15.17
N ALA A 375 15.02 -21.22 -15.30
CA ALA A 375 15.84 -21.64 -14.18
C ALA A 375 15.73 -20.61 -13.06
N SER A 376 15.49 -21.07 -11.82
CA SER A 376 15.48 -20.20 -10.64
C SER A 376 16.89 -19.62 -10.46
N GLY A 377 17.13 -18.37 -10.90
CA GLY A 377 18.42 -17.70 -10.68
C GLY A 377 19.02 -16.86 -11.82
N LEU A 378 18.24 -16.41 -12.81
CA LEU A 378 18.69 -15.33 -13.71
C LEU A 378 17.67 -14.18 -13.70
N ALA A 379 17.78 -13.36 -12.65
CA ALA A 379 17.37 -11.96 -12.62
C ALA A 379 18.46 -11.18 -11.90
#